data_AF-K0NFU0-F1
#
_entry.id   AF-K0NFU0-F1
#
_cell.length_a   1.000
_cell.length_b   1.000
_cell.length_c   1.000
_cell.angle_alpha   90.00
_cell.angle_beta   90.00
_cell.angle_gamma   90.00
#
_symmetry.space_group_name_H-M   'P 1'
#
loop_
_entity.id
_entity.type
_entity.pdbx_description
1 polymer ?
#
loop_
_entity_poly.entity_id
_entity_poly.type
_entity_poly.pdbx_seq_one_letter_code
_entity_poly.pdbx_strand_id
1 'polypeptide(L)'
;MRYFQVNDQCNGCLACVQNCPANALRAEDGGANRVLSHNMARCARCGNCYRICPQGAIEFQFMLENGWDEVKSLELVYCSVCGVPIYTVDYRRTLSEKLGKPSEPVCSKHRDEVARAAKAHFLKGRSPDKGGVVI
;
A
#
# COMPACT_ATOMS: atom_id res chain seq x y z
N MET A 1 -9.16 -18.14 11.29
CA MET A 1 -9.31 -17.21 12.45
C MET A 1 -10.13 -15.99 12.03
N ARG A 2 -10.87 -15.36 12.95
CA ARG A 2 -11.59 -14.10 12.71
C ARG A 2 -10.79 -12.95 13.35
N TYR A 3 -10.19 -12.08 12.54
CA TYR A 3 -9.38 -10.94 13.01
C TYR A 3 -10.18 -9.81 13.67
N PHE A 4 -11.49 -9.77 13.41
CA PHE A 4 -12.43 -8.84 14.03
C PHE A 4 -13.41 -9.66 14.86
N GLN A 5 -13.49 -9.39 16.16
CA GLN A 5 -14.40 -10.03 17.09
C GLN A 5 -15.19 -8.96 17.86
N VAL A 6 -16.36 -9.37 18.35
CA VAL A 6 -17.26 -8.53 19.12
C VAL A 6 -17.68 -9.36 20.33
N ASN A 7 -17.43 -8.85 21.54
CA ASN A 7 -17.74 -9.54 22.78
C ASN A 7 -19.11 -9.13 23.36
N ASP A 8 -19.49 -9.76 24.46
CA ASP A 8 -20.82 -9.62 25.09
C ASP A 8 -21.10 -8.22 25.69
N GLN A 9 -20.12 -7.32 25.73
CA GLN A 9 -20.36 -5.90 26.08
C GLN A 9 -21.05 -5.12 24.95
N CYS A 10 -21.23 -5.72 23.76
CA CYS A 10 -21.85 -5.05 22.62
C CYS A 10 -23.37 -4.87 22.77
N ASN A 11 -23.79 -3.67 23.16
CA ASN A 11 -25.20 -3.26 23.24
C ASN A 11 -25.90 -2.95 21.89
N GLY A 12 -25.20 -3.10 20.75
CA GLY A 12 -25.80 -2.89 19.42
C GLY A 12 -26.06 -1.43 19.01
N CYS A 13 -25.43 -0.45 19.66
CA CYS A 13 -25.57 1.00 19.36
C CYS A 13 -25.10 1.47 17.96
N LEU A 14 -24.49 0.60 17.16
CA LEU A 14 -24.05 0.84 15.77
C LEU A 14 -22.99 1.93 15.55
N ALA A 15 -22.41 2.53 16.60
CA ALA A 15 -21.34 3.54 16.46
C ALA A 15 -20.17 3.06 15.58
N CYS A 16 -19.80 1.77 15.67
CA CYS A 16 -18.77 1.15 14.84
C CYS A 16 -19.16 1.01 13.35
N VAL A 17 -20.45 0.87 13.04
CA VAL A 17 -20.98 0.78 11.67
C VAL A 17 -20.98 2.18 11.04
N GLN A 18 -21.58 3.16 11.73
CA GLN A 18 -21.69 4.55 11.27
C GLN A 18 -20.33 5.20 11.02
N ASN A 19 -19.31 4.86 11.83
CA ASN A 19 -17.96 5.42 11.76
C ASN A 19 -16.97 4.49 11.03
N CYS A 20 -17.44 3.59 10.16
CA CYS A 20 -16.57 2.72 9.35
C CYS A 20 -16.22 3.40 8.00
N PRO A 21 -15.05 4.05 7.84
CA PRO A 21 -14.74 4.82 6.62
C PRO A 21 -14.65 3.96 5.35
N ALA A 22 -14.47 2.64 5.51
CA ALA A 22 -14.37 1.69 4.40
C ALA A 22 -15.68 0.93 4.10
N ASN A 23 -16.79 1.23 4.81
CA ASN A 23 -18.07 0.52 4.69
C ASN A 23 -17.90 -1.02 4.77
N ALA A 24 -17.05 -1.46 5.70
CA ALA A 24 -16.69 -2.85 5.97
C ALA A 24 -17.57 -3.50 7.05
N LEU A 25 -18.38 -2.71 7.76
CA LEU A 25 -19.36 -3.17 8.74
C LEU A 25 -20.77 -2.86 8.23
N ARG A 26 -21.72 -3.76 8.50
CA ARG A 26 -23.17 -3.54 8.30
C ARG A 26 -23.96 -4.14 9.47
N ALA A 27 -25.15 -3.60 9.70
CA ALA A 27 -26.16 -4.16 10.60
C ALA A 27 -27.41 -4.49 9.79
N GLU A 28 -27.98 -5.66 10.01
CA GLU A 28 -29.23 -6.11 9.37
C GLU A 28 -30.16 -6.69 10.45
N ASP A 29 -31.41 -6.23 10.47
CA ASP A 29 -32.42 -6.68 11.42
C ASP A 29 -33.31 -7.74 10.75
N GLY A 30 -33.51 -8.88 11.42
CA GLY A 30 -34.23 -10.02 10.86
C GLY A 30 -34.82 -10.94 11.93
N GLY A 31 -36.14 -11.16 11.86
CA GLY A 31 -36.88 -11.86 12.90
C GLY A 31 -36.79 -11.11 14.24
N ALA A 32 -36.33 -11.79 15.28
CA ALA A 32 -36.11 -11.21 16.61
C ALA A 32 -34.67 -10.69 16.83
N ASN A 33 -33.79 -10.72 15.82
CA ASN A 33 -32.35 -10.49 15.98
C ASN A 33 -31.83 -9.34 15.12
N ARG A 34 -30.81 -8.66 15.64
CA ARG A 34 -29.92 -7.75 14.88
C ARG A 34 -28.60 -8.45 14.62
N VAL A 35 -28.18 -8.55 13.36
CA VAL A 35 -26.94 -9.22 12.96
C VAL A 35 -25.91 -8.19 12.49
N LEU A 36 -24.77 -8.13 13.18
CA LEU A 36 -23.60 -7.38 12.72
C LEU A 36 -22.75 -8.26 11.79
N SER A 37 -22.47 -7.79 10.58
CA SER A 37 -21.57 -8.46 9.63
C SER A 37 -20.32 -7.62 9.38
N HIS A 38 -19.16 -8.28 9.27
CA HIS A 38 -17.89 -7.65 8.90
C HIS A 38 -17.33 -8.24 7.61
N ASN A 39 -17.03 -7.41 6.62
CA ASN A 39 -16.40 -7.78 5.37
C ASN A 39 -14.90 -7.49 5.41
N MET A 40 -14.10 -8.55 5.61
CA MET A 40 -12.64 -8.43 5.70
C MET A 40 -11.98 -7.87 4.42
N ALA A 41 -12.53 -8.17 3.24
CA ALA A 41 -11.98 -7.68 1.97
C ALA A 41 -12.17 -6.16 1.77
N ARG A 42 -13.09 -5.54 2.52
CA ARG A 42 -13.25 -4.07 2.59
C ARG A 42 -12.51 -3.44 3.76
N CYS A 43 -12.03 -4.22 4.73
CA CYS A 43 -11.52 -3.68 5.97
C CYS A 43 -10.13 -3.06 5.81
N ALA A 44 -10.05 -1.73 5.87
CA ALA A 44 -8.79 -0.99 5.86
C ALA A 44 -7.97 -1.11 7.15
N ARG A 45 -8.41 -1.91 8.15
CA ARG A 45 -7.73 -2.16 9.44
C ARG A 45 -7.36 -0.92 10.27
N CYS A 46 -7.98 0.24 9.97
CA CYS A 46 -7.72 1.55 10.60
C CYS A 46 -8.07 1.70 12.11
N GLY A 47 -8.53 0.63 12.77
CA GLY A 47 -8.87 0.63 14.20
C GLY A 47 -10.00 1.58 14.63
N ASN A 48 -10.74 2.23 13.72
CA ASN A 48 -11.71 3.26 14.12
C ASN A 48 -12.91 2.69 14.89
N CYS A 49 -13.41 1.52 14.49
CA CYS A 49 -14.49 0.81 15.16
C CYS A 49 -14.14 0.42 16.62
N TYR A 50 -12.87 0.15 16.92
CA TYR A 50 -12.38 -0.06 18.28
C TYR A 50 -12.38 1.23 19.08
N ARG A 51 -11.71 2.27 18.58
CA ARG A 51 -11.58 3.57 19.25
C ARG A 51 -12.92 4.26 19.53
N ILE A 52 -13.92 4.06 18.68
CA ILE A 52 -15.25 4.68 18.81
C ILE A 52 -16.25 3.83 19.60
N CYS A 53 -15.92 2.60 20.01
CA CYS A 53 -16.85 1.74 20.72
C CYS A 53 -16.97 2.16 22.20
N PRO A 54 -18.10 2.74 22.65
CA PRO A 54 -18.23 3.23 24.02
C PRO A 54 -18.36 2.09 25.05
N GLN A 55 -18.44 0.82 24.60
CA GLN A 55 -18.52 -0.36 25.44
C GLN A 55 -17.22 -1.17 25.48
N GLY A 56 -16.18 -0.75 24.73
CA GLY A 56 -14.95 -1.54 24.60
C GLY A 56 -15.15 -2.92 23.95
N ALA A 57 -16.28 -3.14 23.28
CA ALA A 57 -16.73 -4.47 22.87
C ALA A 57 -16.09 -5.01 21.57
N ILE A 58 -15.29 -4.21 20.89
CA ILE A 58 -14.59 -4.60 19.65
C ILE A 58 -13.22 -5.12 20.01
N GLU A 59 -12.83 -6.26 19.44
CA GLU A 59 -11.53 -6.88 19.68
C GLU A 59 -10.76 -7.12 18.39
N PHE A 60 -9.46 -6.83 18.44
CA PHE A 60 -8.49 -7.12 17.39
C PHE A 60 -7.36 -7.97 17.97
N GLN A 61 -7.34 -9.25 17.63
CA GLN A 61 -6.18 -10.08 17.92
C GLN A 61 -5.02 -9.64 17.01
N PHE A 62 -3.90 -9.22 17.62
CA PHE A 62 -2.60 -8.90 16.99
C PHE A 62 -2.48 -7.66 16.06
N MET A 63 -3.47 -6.76 15.97
CA MET A 63 -3.38 -5.61 15.03
C MET A 63 -2.93 -4.27 15.64
N LEU A 64 -2.63 -4.20 16.93
CA LEU A 64 -2.27 -2.94 17.62
C LEU A 64 -0.89 -2.97 18.29
N GLU A 65 -0.08 -3.99 18.04
CA GLU A 65 1.32 -4.02 18.44
C GLU A 65 2.09 -3.00 17.58
N ASN A 66 2.69 -1.99 18.22
CA ASN A 66 3.41 -0.91 17.55
C ASN A 66 4.83 -1.35 17.14
N GLY A 67 4.91 -2.44 16.38
CA GLY A 67 6.14 -3.00 15.83
C GLY A 67 6.36 -2.57 14.37
N TRP A 68 7.62 -2.43 13.98
CA TRP A 68 8.01 -2.40 12.58
C TRP A 68 8.49 -3.79 12.17
N ASP A 69 7.69 -4.52 11.40
CA ASP A 69 8.12 -5.77 10.79
C ASP A 69 9.12 -5.49 9.65
N GLU A 70 10.31 -6.10 9.69
CA GLU A 70 11.23 -6.07 8.56
C GLU A 70 10.72 -7.01 7.45
N VAL A 71 9.90 -6.47 6.54
CA VAL A 71 9.31 -7.25 5.44
C VAL A 71 10.32 -7.51 4.31
N LYS A 72 11.23 -6.57 4.03
CA LYS A 72 12.29 -6.72 3.02
C LYS A 72 13.42 -5.69 3.19
N SER A 73 14.66 -6.16 3.33
CA SER A 73 15.86 -5.37 3.11
C SER A 73 16.26 -5.32 1.63
N LEU A 74 16.81 -4.18 1.19
CA LEU A 74 17.19 -3.92 -0.20
C LEU A 74 18.57 -3.26 -0.28
N GLU A 75 19.46 -3.82 -1.09
CA GLU A 75 20.78 -3.23 -1.35
C GLU A 75 20.64 -1.87 -2.02
N LEU A 76 21.22 -0.84 -1.40
CA LEU A 76 21.23 0.53 -1.90
C LEU A 76 22.40 0.76 -2.86
N VAL A 77 22.12 1.47 -3.94
CA VAL A 77 23.13 2.02 -4.82
C VAL A 77 23.37 3.48 -4.44
N TYR A 78 24.65 3.77 -4.21
CA TYR A 78 25.13 5.08 -3.80
C TYR A 78 25.74 5.81 -4.98
N CYS A 79 25.58 7.11 -4.97
CA CYS A 79 26.25 8.02 -5.86
C CYS A 79 27.78 7.93 -5.73
N SER A 80 28.50 7.55 -6.79
CA SER A 80 29.97 7.53 -6.73
C SER A 80 30.62 8.94 -6.75
N VAL A 81 29.85 10.01 -6.97
CA VAL A 81 30.38 11.39 -7.06
C VAL A 81 30.16 12.19 -5.77
N CYS A 82 29.03 12.01 -5.08
CA CYS A 82 28.73 12.69 -3.82
C CYS A 82 28.18 11.79 -2.70
N GLY A 83 28.25 10.46 -2.83
CA GLY A 83 28.04 9.48 -1.75
C GLY A 83 26.61 9.27 -1.27
N VAL A 84 25.63 10.03 -1.75
CA VAL A 84 24.21 9.94 -1.33
C VAL A 84 23.55 8.67 -1.93
N PRO A 85 22.72 7.92 -1.18
CA PRO A 85 21.93 6.82 -1.73
C PRO A 85 20.87 7.31 -2.72
N ILE A 86 20.67 6.57 -3.82
CA ILE A 86 19.80 7.01 -4.93
C ILE A 86 18.59 6.08 -5.13
N TYR A 87 18.85 4.77 -5.24
CA TYR A 87 17.85 3.73 -5.45
C TYR A 87 18.42 2.36 -5.06
N THR A 88 17.70 1.27 -5.29
CA THR A 88 18.16 -0.09 -5.00
C THR A 88 18.83 -0.76 -6.20
N VAL A 89 19.66 -1.78 -5.96
CA VAL A 89 20.34 -2.56 -7.02
C VAL A 89 19.33 -3.20 -7.97
N ASP A 90 18.23 -3.72 -7.43
CA ASP A 90 17.10 -4.22 -8.21
C ASP A 90 16.48 -3.15 -9.11
N TYR A 91 16.22 -1.96 -8.57
CA TYR A 91 15.65 -0.86 -9.34
C TYR A 91 16.62 -0.42 -10.45
N ARG A 92 17.92 -0.33 -10.17
CA ARG A 92 18.97 -0.03 -11.16
C ARG A 92 18.95 -1.01 -12.35
N ARG A 93 18.76 -2.31 -12.10
CA ARG A 93 18.58 -3.32 -13.15
C ARG A 93 17.36 -2.99 -14.01
N THR A 94 16.20 -2.77 -13.39
CA THR A 94 14.96 -2.39 -14.11
C THR A 94 15.12 -1.07 -14.89
N LEU A 95 15.80 -0.07 -14.33
CA LEU A 95 16.12 1.19 -15.02
C LEU A 95 16.97 0.93 -16.27
N SER A 96 18.01 0.11 -16.15
CA SER A 96 18.94 -0.18 -17.23
C SER A 96 18.28 -0.93 -18.39
N GLU A 97 17.42 -1.91 -18.06
CA GLU A 97 16.57 -2.62 -19.03
C GLU A 97 15.61 -1.67 -19.76
N LYS A 98 14.85 -0.86 -19.01
CA LYS A 98 13.80 0.01 -19.57
C LYS A 98 14.32 1.21 -20.34
N LEU A 99 15.54 1.67 -20.06
CA LEU A 99 16.17 2.78 -20.76
C LEU A 99 17.12 2.35 -21.89
N GLY A 100 17.45 1.05 -21.97
CA GLY A 100 18.44 0.54 -22.92
C GLY A 100 19.84 1.16 -22.73
N LYS A 101 20.14 1.63 -21.51
CA LYS A 101 21.36 2.36 -21.17
C LYS A 101 21.83 1.97 -19.77
N PRO A 102 23.14 1.75 -19.54
CA PRO A 102 23.66 1.49 -18.21
C PRO A 102 23.44 2.72 -17.31
N SER A 103 23.02 2.49 -16.07
CA SER A 103 22.75 3.54 -15.10
C SER A 103 23.84 3.59 -14.03
N GLU A 104 24.96 4.29 -14.30
CA GLU A 104 25.91 4.87 -13.34
C GLU A 104 27.11 5.53 -14.08
N PRO A 105 27.92 6.39 -13.42
CA PRO A 105 27.73 7.00 -12.11
C PRO A 105 27.15 8.41 -12.20
N VAL A 106 26.54 8.85 -11.12
CA VAL A 106 25.54 9.92 -11.12
C VAL A 106 25.97 11.09 -10.23
N CYS A 107 25.35 12.27 -10.39
CA CYS A 107 25.74 13.60 -9.89
C CYS A 107 26.76 14.31 -10.81
N SER A 108 26.79 15.64 -10.94
CA SER A 108 25.96 16.70 -10.32
C SER A 108 24.60 16.90 -10.99
N LYS A 109 23.44 16.72 -10.34
CA LYS A 109 23.12 16.07 -9.05
C LYS A 109 22.16 14.89 -9.33
N HIS A 110 22.60 13.68 -9.02
CA HIS A 110 22.20 12.36 -9.58
C HIS A 110 21.74 12.23 -11.06
N ARG A 111 22.52 12.66 -12.05
CA ARG A 111 22.39 13.97 -12.67
C ARG A 111 20.95 14.15 -13.18
N ASP A 112 20.28 15.12 -12.57
CA ASP A 112 18.88 15.56 -12.64
C ASP A 112 17.80 14.64 -12.04
N GLU A 113 18.15 13.38 -11.74
CA GLU A 113 18.15 12.76 -10.38
C GLU A 113 17.89 11.22 -10.29
N VAL A 114 17.03 10.50 -11.03
CA VAL A 114 15.70 10.87 -11.49
C VAL A 114 15.72 11.88 -12.63
N ALA A 115 16.10 11.47 -13.85
CA ALA A 115 15.85 12.25 -15.07
C ALA A 115 14.66 11.75 -15.93
N ARG A 116 13.40 11.59 -15.46
CA ARG A 116 12.76 11.77 -14.15
C ARG A 116 11.98 10.52 -13.74
N ALA A 117 12.63 9.61 -12.99
CA ALA A 117 12.22 8.21 -12.80
C ALA A 117 11.82 7.58 -14.15
N ALA A 118 12.75 7.70 -15.10
CA ALA A 118 12.54 8.24 -16.46
C ALA A 118 11.48 7.53 -17.32
N LYS A 119 10.19 7.89 -17.32
CA LYS A 119 9.61 9.19 -16.98
C LYS A 119 8.30 8.93 -16.23
N ALA A 120 8.42 8.74 -14.91
CA ALA A 120 7.46 8.03 -14.04
C ALA A 120 7.01 6.66 -14.60
N HIS A 121 7.91 5.65 -14.55
CA HIS A 121 7.65 4.21 -14.79
C HIS A 121 7.65 3.65 -16.25
N PHE A 122 8.19 4.35 -17.25
CA PHE A 122 8.66 3.72 -18.52
C PHE A 122 7.61 2.98 -19.42
N LEU A 123 6.76 3.55 -20.29
CA LEU A 123 6.32 4.90 -20.69
C LEU A 123 4.89 4.74 -21.31
N LYS A 124 4.08 5.81 -21.45
CA LYS A 124 2.76 5.71 -22.13
C LYS A 124 2.83 5.84 -23.67
N GLY A 125 2.51 4.74 -24.38
CA GLY A 125 1.82 4.76 -25.69
C GLY A 125 2.64 4.68 -27.00
N ARG A 126 3.23 3.51 -27.36
CA ARG A 126 3.69 3.24 -28.75
C ARG A 126 3.76 1.74 -29.10
N SER A 127 3.04 1.32 -30.14
CA SER A 127 3.17 0.05 -30.89
C SER A 127 2.18 0.07 -32.09
N PRO A 128 2.36 -0.72 -33.17
CA PRO A 128 3.57 -1.07 -33.93
C PRO A 128 3.78 0.01 -35.04
N ASP A 129 4.60 -0.07 -36.10
CA ASP A 129 5.00 -1.18 -36.96
C ASP A 129 6.29 -0.83 -37.76
N LYS A 130 6.98 -1.84 -38.31
CA LYS A 130 8.12 -1.69 -39.22
C LYS A 130 7.69 -1.92 -40.68
N GLY A 131 6.88 -1.01 -41.23
CA GLY A 131 6.57 -0.95 -42.66
C GLY A 131 7.57 -0.06 -43.40
N GLY A 132 8.40 -0.64 -44.25
CA GLY A 132 9.57 0.01 -44.84
C GLY A 132 9.35 0.93 -46.06
N VAL A 133 10.43 1.02 -46.83
CA VAL A 133 10.58 1.63 -48.17
C VAL A 133 10.84 3.14 -48.23
N VAL A 134 12.12 3.39 -48.53
CA VAL A 134 12.67 4.57 -49.20
C VAL A 134 12.01 4.77 -50.57
N ILE A 135 11.41 5.96 -50.79
CA ILE A 135 11.57 6.81 -52.00
C ILE A 135 11.16 8.23 -51.65
#